data_AF-A0A7V6E0K1-F1
#
_entry.id   AF-A0A7V6E0K1-F1
#
_cell.length_a   1.000
_cell.length_b   1.000
_cell.length_c   1.000
_cell.angle_alpha   90.00
_cell.angle_beta   90.00
_cell.angle_gamma   90.00
#
_symmetry.space_group_name_H-M   'P 1'
#
loop_
_entity.id
_entity.type
_entity.pdbx_description
1 polymer ?
#
loop_
_entity_poly.entity_id
_entity_poly.type
_entity_poly.pdbx_seq_one_letter_code
_entity_poly.pdbx_strand_id
1 'polypeptide(L)'
;MKMTKIKLLIVSAFILCGALMAGDTVFVGQTRLFTIEQEAGGATAAERARKATQAIESVMSKPDASMDSIYIRDLDSFVAIDFGNSRIFTVYPADTTGKGIPPVALAGQWRQMIIEGIEAERQRSVSAGNIARLALGVLFPLLVLIVYLLVQKLYSGLCNSTVKREGYFFRGIKFRGVEIMPARIQVSILLKIYLFLKWLTLVVIYYAMILLFFHLFPATESSAQSLVETSIAWLKNVGNLLIDVAKFVLLGFVFYIVARAFWGISDMVFRHYESPTTMTKIPEEALAPLRRVTKGIIAFVFIILMVAAIPGSGEYFALGLLVAVFIVVSVAALPFISSGIAGLSIIIRRKIKVGDTISTGGTRGKVLSLGVIWSTLEIENGRQLLIMNKDLLENELIFESGGEKGISE
;
A
#
# COMPACT_ATOMS: atom_id res chain seq x y z
N MET A 1 -17.23 -14.51 -9.21
CA MET A 1 -18.58 -14.62 -9.83
C MET A 1 -18.70 -15.66 -10.95
N LYS A 2 -17.62 -16.11 -11.63
CA LYS A 2 -17.70 -17.17 -12.66
C LYS A 2 -17.57 -18.61 -12.11
N MET A 3 -16.85 -18.85 -11.01
CA MET A 3 -16.68 -20.21 -10.46
C MET A 3 -17.87 -20.71 -9.62
N THR A 4 -18.66 -19.81 -9.05
CA THR A 4 -19.93 -20.15 -8.37
C THR A 4 -20.91 -20.79 -9.37
N LYS A 5 -20.91 -20.35 -10.63
CA LYS A 5 -21.75 -20.93 -11.69
C LYS A 5 -21.31 -22.34 -12.10
N ILE A 6 -20.03 -22.69 -11.98
CA ILE A 6 -19.51 -24.03 -12.33
C ILE A 6 -19.82 -25.05 -11.22
N LYS A 7 -19.65 -24.68 -9.94
CA LYS A 7 -20.15 -25.48 -8.82
C LYS A 7 -21.68 -25.64 -8.88
N LEU A 8 -22.41 -24.58 -9.24
CA LEU A 8 -23.86 -24.65 -9.40
C LEU A 8 -24.29 -25.57 -10.55
N LEU A 9 -23.54 -25.63 -11.66
CA LEU A 9 -23.87 -26.45 -12.84
C LEU A 9 -23.62 -27.95 -12.62
N ILE A 10 -22.54 -28.32 -11.92
CA ILE A 10 -22.22 -29.72 -11.63
C ILE A 10 -23.14 -30.26 -10.53
N VAL A 11 -23.45 -29.45 -9.52
CA VAL A 11 -24.44 -29.80 -8.48
C VAL A 11 -25.85 -29.81 -9.06
N SER A 12 -26.22 -28.88 -9.96
CA SER A 12 -27.54 -28.89 -10.60
C SER A 12 -27.73 -30.05 -11.58
N ALA A 13 -26.69 -30.48 -12.30
CA ALA A 13 -26.76 -31.64 -13.20
C ALA A 13 -26.95 -32.96 -12.41
N PHE A 14 -26.41 -33.04 -11.19
CA PHE A 14 -26.64 -34.17 -10.28
C PHE A 14 -28.05 -34.13 -9.64
N ILE A 15 -28.54 -32.94 -9.29
CA ILE A 15 -29.93 -32.75 -8.82
C ILE A 15 -30.94 -33.13 -9.93
N LEU A 16 -30.63 -32.86 -11.20
CA LEU A 16 -31.54 -33.11 -12.31
C LEU A 16 -31.66 -34.60 -12.70
N CYS A 17 -30.62 -35.41 -12.46
CA CYS A 17 -30.63 -36.83 -12.83
C CYS A 17 -31.38 -37.70 -11.80
N GLY A 18 -31.38 -37.31 -10.51
CA GLY A 18 -32.19 -37.97 -9.47
C GLY A 18 -33.66 -37.55 -9.45
N ALA A 19 -33.97 -36.31 -9.85
CA ALA A 19 -35.31 -35.75 -9.76
C ALA A 19 -36.30 -36.22 -10.84
N LEU A 20 -35.86 -36.98 -11.86
CA LEU A 20 -36.70 -37.35 -13.00
C LEU A 20 -37.37 -38.73 -12.90
N MET A 21 -37.20 -39.46 -11.80
CA MET A 21 -37.75 -40.81 -11.65
C MET A 21 -38.54 -40.92 -10.34
N ALA A 22 -39.88 -40.92 -10.46
CA ALA A 22 -40.88 -41.15 -9.42
C ALA A 22 -41.02 -40.04 -8.37
N GLY A 23 -41.87 -39.05 -8.66
CA GLY A 23 -42.08 -37.87 -7.81
C GLY A 23 -42.64 -38.16 -6.42
N ASP A 24 -43.12 -39.37 -6.17
CA ASP A 24 -43.76 -39.88 -4.95
C ASP A 24 -42.83 -40.67 -4.01
N THR A 25 -41.56 -40.86 -4.39
CA THR A 25 -40.61 -41.70 -3.66
C THR A 25 -39.66 -40.88 -2.76
N VAL A 26 -39.44 -41.35 -1.54
CA VAL A 26 -38.50 -40.75 -0.57
C VAL A 26 -37.12 -41.37 -0.73
N PHE A 27 -36.10 -40.52 -0.77
CA PHE A 27 -34.71 -40.92 -0.99
C PHE A 27 -33.79 -40.54 0.17
N VAL A 28 -32.68 -41.27 0.29
CA VAL A 28 -31.51 -40.92 1.12
C VAL A 28 -30.28 -41.06 0.25
N GLY A 29 -29.70 -39.92 -0.16
CA GLY A 29 -28.63 -39.92 -1.16
C GLY A 29 -29.12 -40.57 -2.47
N GLN A 30 -28.55 -41.73 -2.82
CA GLN A 30 -28.94 -42.51 -4.01
C GLN A 30 -29.88 -43.70 -3.69
N THR A 31 -30.22 -43.92 -2.43
CA THR A 31 -31.00 -45.08 -1.98
C THR A 31 -32.49 -44.72 -1.89
N ARG A 32 -33.35 -45.55 -2.49
CA ARG A 32 -34.81 -45.45 -2.38
C ARG A 32 -35.26 -46.03 -1.05
N LEU A 33 -36.05 -45.30 -0.28
CA LEU A 33 -36.61 -45.80 0.98
C LEU A 33 -38.02 -46.37 0.80
N PHE A 34 -38.99 -45.50 0.51
CA PHE A 34 -40.41 -45.86 0.39
C PHE A 34 -41.15 -44.86 -0.51
N THR A 35 -42.31 -45.29 -1.01
CA THR A 35 -43.17 -44.50 -1.92
C THR A 35 -44.46 -44.09 -1.22
N ILE A 36 -44.89 -42.85 -1.43
CA ILE A 36 -46.09 -42.24 -0.85
C ILE A 36 -47.17 -42.22 -1.91
N GLU A 37 -48.29 -42.89 -1.68
CA GLU A 37 -49.35 -43.02 -2.69
C GLU A 37 -50.50 -42.02 -2.48
N GLN A 38 -50.60 -41.43 -1.28
CA GLN A 38 -51.78 -40.69 -0.83
C GLN A 38 -51.48 -39.21 -0.59
N GLU A 39 -52.41 -38.35 -0.98
CA GLU A 39 -52.41 -36.92 -0.64
C GLU A 39 -52.98 -36.73 0.76
N ALA A 40 -52.28 -35.98 1.61
CA ALA A 40 -52.69 -35.75 2.99
C ALA A 40 -52.08 -34.47 3.56
N GLY A 41 -52.77 -33.84 4.53
CA GLY A 41 -52.29 -32.62 5.19
C GLY A 41 -52.18 -31.39 4.28
N GLY A 42 -52.93 -31.35 3.17
CA GLY A 42 -52.92 -30.25 2.21
C GLY A 42 -51.74 -30.25 1.22
N ALA A 43 -51.02 -31.38 1.09
CA ALA A 43 -49.90 -31.54 0.17
C ALA A 43 -50.07 -32.79 -0.71
N THR A 44 -49.60 -32.71 -1.96
CA THR A 44 -49.58 -33.85 -2.87
C THR A 44 -48.59 -34.91 -2.39
N ALA A 45 -48.80 -36.17 -2.80
CA ALA A 45 -47.87 -37.27 -2.51
C ALA A 45 -46.41 -36.91 -2.86
N ALA A 46 -46.21 -36.22 -3.99
CA ALA A 46 -44.90 -35.80 -4.44
C ALA A 46 -44.27 -34.69 -3.58
N GLU A 47 -45.09 -33.72 -3.15
CA GLU A 47 -44.61 -32.65 -2.30
C GLU A 47 -44.25 -33.16 -0.89
N ARG A 48 -44.99 -34.15 -0.38
CA ARG A 48 -44.66 -34.86 0.86
C ARG A 48 -43.34 -35.63 0.73
N ALA A 49 -43.13 -36.35 -0.38
CA ALA A 49 -41.89 -37.09 -0.63
C ALA A 49 -40.66 -36.16 -0.70
N ARG A 50 -40.81 -35.00 -1.34
CA ARG A 50 -39.77 -33.97 -1.42
C ARG A 50 -39.44 -33.37 -0.05
N LYS A 51 -40.46 -33.01 0.74
CA LYS A 51 -40.28 -32.49 2.10
C LYS A 51 -39.59 -33.52 3.01
N ALA A 52 -39.97 -34.79 2.90
CA ALA A 52 -39.34 -35.89 3.62
C ALA A 52 -37.86 -36.04 3.24
N THR A 53 -37.55 -36.06 1.94
CA THR A 53 -36.18 -36.18 1.43
C THR A 53 -35.31 -35.02 1.91
N GLN A 54 -35.80 -33.78 1.83
CA GLN A 54 -35.07 -32.61 2.35
C GLN A 54 -34.86 -32.68 3.87
N ALA A 55 -35.85 -33.14 4.62
CA ALA A 55 -35.72 -33.31 6.06
C ALA A 55 -34.67 -34.37 6.40
N ILE A 56 -34.62 -35.50 5.69
CA ILE A 56 -33.61 -36.54 5.89
C ILE A 56 -32.20 -36.03 5.51
N GLU A 57 -32.06 -35.30 4.40
CA GLU A 57 -30.78 -34.65 4.03
C GLU A 57 -30.28 -33.69 5.10
N SER A 58 -31.19 -32.94 5.73
CA SER A 58 -30.86 -32.03 6.84
C SER A 58 -30.38 -32.75 8.11
N VAL A 59 -30.81 -34.01 8.30
CA VAL A 59 -30.34 -34.87 9.39
C VAL A 59 -28.98 -35.48 9.03
N MET A 60 -28.75 -35.84 7.76
CA MET A 60 -27.46 -36.35 7.30
C MET A 60 -26.33 -35.32 7.42
N SER A 61 -26.62 -34.02 7.26
CA SER A 61 -25.62 -32.96 7.35
C SER A 61 -25.08 -32.71 8.77
N LYS A 62 -25.63 -33.39 9.78
CA LYS A 62 -25.19 -33.33 11.19
C LYS A 62 -24.40 -34.62 11.54
N PRO A 63 -23.06 -34.57 11.58
CA PRO A 63 -22.21 -35.76 11.76
C PRO A 63 -22.42 -36.47 13.10
N ASP A 64 -22.73 -35.72 14.16
CA ASP A 64 -22.86 -36.23 15.53
C ASP A 64 -24.30 -36.64 15.90
N ALA A 65 -25.22 -36.66 14.93
CA ALA A 65 -26.59 -37.08 15.16
C ALA A 65 -26.65 -38.59 15.44
N SER A 66 -26.99 -38.97 16.69
CA SER A 66 -27.28 -40.35 17.09
C SER A 66 -28.59 -40.82 16.45
N MET A 67 -28.61 -42.02 15.86
CA MET A 67 -29.81 -42.63 15.28
C MET A 67 -30.92 -42.85 16.31
N ASP A 68 -30.57 -42.95 17.59
CA ASP A 68 -31.52 -43.10 18.70
C ASP A 68 -32.38 -41.85 18.93
N SER A 69 -32.00 -40.72 18.34
CA SER A 69 -32.75 -39.46 18.45
C SER A 69 -33.88 -39.31 17.41
N ILE A 70 -34.05 -40.30 16.53
CA ILE A 70 -35.25 -40.43 15.69
C ILE A 70 -36.30 -41.20 16.48
N TYR A 71 -37.44 -40.58 16.79
CA TYR A 71 -38.53 -41.20 17.55
C TYR A 71 -39.89 -40.92 16.92
N ILE A 72 -40.88 -41.70 17.34
CA ILE A 72 -42.26 -41.61 16.86
C ILE A 72 -43.09 -40.89 17.92
N ARG A 73 -43.90 -39.91 17.51
CA ARG A 73 -44.92 -39.28 18.35
C ARG A 73 -46.30 -39.58 17.78
N ASP A 74 -47.13 -40.24 18.58
CA ASP A 74 -48.54 -40.41 18.28
C ASP A 74 -49.31 -39.14 18.71
N LEU A 75 -50.00 -38.51 17.77
CA LEU A 75 -50.67 -37.22 17.93
C LEU A 75 -52.12 -37.36 17.44
N ASP A 76 -52.90 -38.24 18.07
CA ASP A 76 -54.34 -38.58 17.94
C ASP A 76 -54.94 -38.59 16.51
N SER A 77 -54.77 -37.50 15.77
CA SER A 77 -55.07 -37.28 14.36
C SER A 77 -54.02 -37.80 13.35
N PHE A 78 -52.75 -37.90 13.74
CA PHE A 78 -51.66 -38.39 12.88
C PHE A 78 -50.45 -38.85 13.70
N VAL A 79 -49.54 -39.57 13.07
CA VAL A 79 -48.29 -40.04 13.70
C VAL A 79 -47.11 -39.32 13.08
N ALA A 80 -46.26 -38.69 13.89
CA ALA A 80 -45.07 -37.97 13.43
C ALA A 80 -43.79 -38.78 13.67
N ILE A 81 -42.88 -38.74 12.70
CA ILE A 81 -41.49 -39.19 12.83
C ILE A 81 -40.64 -37.92 12.97
N ASP A 82 -40.04 -37.75 14.14
CA ASP A 82 -39.29 -36.55 14.50
C ASP A 82 -37.84 -36.90 14.84
N PHE A 83 -36.96 -35.92 14.63
CA PHE A 83 -35.56 -35.94 15.02
C PHE A 83 -35.27 -34.68 15.85
N GLY A 84 -35.14 -34.86 17.16
CA GLY A 84 -35.09 -33.75 18.12
C GLY A 84 -36.28 -32.79 17.95
N ASN A 85 -36.01 -31.53 17.60
CA ASN A 85 -37.04 -30.50 17.39
C ASN A 85 -37.50 -30.37 15.92
N SER A 86 -37.02 -31.23 15.02
CA SER A 86 -37.34 -31.16 13.59
C SER A 86 -38.19 -32.35 13.16
N ARG A 87 -39.22 -32.09 12.35
CA ARG A 87 -40.08 -33.14 11.81
C ARG A 87 -39.49 -33.72 10.54
N ILE A 88 -39.28 -35.03 10.51
CA ILE A 88 -38.83 -35.74 9.32
C ILE A 88 -40.04 -36.05 8.44
N PHE A 89 -41.08 -36.65 9.02
CA PHE A 89 -42.25 -37.06 8.26
C PHE A 89 -43.52 -37.14 9.12
N THR A 90 -44.68 -37.00 8.48
CA THR A 90 -45.99 -37.19 9.11
C THR A 90 -46.77 -38.29 8.38
N VAL A 91 -47.14 -39.33 9.12
CA VAL A 91 -47.97 -40.45 8.67
C VAL A 91 -49.42 -40.17 9.03
N TYR A 92 -50.27 -40.07 8.02
CA TYR A 92 -51.70 -39.85 8.19
C TYR A 92 -52.46 -41.19 8.14
N PRO A 93 -53.66 -41.28 8.73
CA PRO A 93 -54.52 -42.45 8.58
C PRO A 93 -54.78 -42.82 7.11
N ALA A 94 -54.87 -41.82 6.22
CA ALA A 94 -55.02 -42.02 4.79
C ALA A 94 -53.91 -42.91 4.18
N ASP A 95 -52.68 -42.83 4.68
CA ASP A 95 -51.52 -43.61 4.18
C ASP A 95 -51.63 -45.12 4.47
N THR A 96 -52.54 -45.51 5.37
CA THR A 96 -52.79 -46.91 5.74
C THR A 96 -53.95 -47.55 4.98
N THR A 97 -54.66 -46.75 4.16
CA THR A 97 -55.80 -47.21 3.36
C THR A 97 -55.34 -48.29 2.37
N GLY A 98 -55.91 -49.49 2.47
CA GLY A 98 -55.54 -50.64 1.63
C GLY A 98 -54.36 -51.49 2.12
N LYS A 99 -53.67 -51.09 3.21
CA LYS A 99 -52.53 -51.84 3.78
C LYS A 99 -52.88 -52.65 5.04
N GLY A 100 -54.00 -52.32 5.71
CA GLY A 100 -54.50 -53.08 6.87
C GLY A 100 -53.63 -52.97 8.14
N ILE A 101 -52.77 -51.96 8.22
CA ILE A 101 -51.81 -51.74 9.31
C ILE A 101 -52.15 -50.42 10.02
N PRO A 102 -52.08 -50.32 11.36
CA PRO A 102 -52.32 -49.05 12.05
C PRO A 102 -51.24 -47.99 11.72
N PRO A 103 -51.55 -46.68 11.73
CA PRO A 103 -50.60 -45.62 11.38
C PRO A 103 -49.29 -45.64 12.19
N VAL A 104 -49.37 -46.04 13.45
CA VAL A 104 -48.21 -46.18 14.35
C VAL A 104 -47.25 -47.26 13.87
N ALA A 105 -47.77 -48.40 13.39
CA ALA A 105 -46.94 -49.49 12.89
C ALA A 105 -46.30 -49.14 11.53
N LEU A 106 -47.02 -48.42 10.66
CA LEU A 106 -46.45 -47.90 9.41
C LEU A 106 -45.33 -46.88 9.68
N ALA A 107 -45.52 -45.98 10.65
CA ALA A 107 -44.49 -45.05 11.10
C ALA A 107 -43.27 -45.78 11.66
N GLY A 108 -43.46 -46.90 12.36
CA GLY A 108 -42.40 -47.80 12.81
C GLY A 108 -41.54 -48.35 11.68
N GLN A 109 -42.19 -48.86 10.63
CA GLN A 109 -41.49 -49.40 9.45
C GLN A 109 -40.72 -48.32 8.70
N TRP A 110 -41.35 -47.17 8.45
CA TRP A 110 -40.68 -46.05 7.77
C TRP A 110 -39.54 -45.46 8.59
N ARG A 111 -39.69 -45.35 9.91
CA ARG A 111 -38.59 -44.97 10.80
C ARG A 111 -37.40 -45.91 10.64
N GLN A 112 -37.64 -47.22 10.64
CA GLN A 112 -36.58 -48.21 10.51
C GLN A 112 -35.86 -48.10 9.15
N MET A 113 -36.61 -47.97 8.06
CA MET A 113 -36.05 -47.75 6.71
C MET A 113 -35.22 -46.45 6.64
N ILE A 114 -35.67 -45.39 7.31
CA ILE A 114 -34.92 -44.12 7.39
C ILE A 114 -33.60 -44.31 8.15
N ILE A 115 -33.62 -44.98 9.31
CA ILE A 115 -32.42 -45.26 10.10
C ILE A 115 -31.41 -46.08 9.29
N GLU A 116 -31.85 -47.21 8.72
CA GLU A 116 -31.01 -48.10 7.92
C GLU A 116 -30.46 -47.40 6.67
N GLY A 117 -31.28 -46.59 6.01
CA GLY A 117 -30.88 -45.80 4.85
C GLY A 117 -29.82 -44.74 5.18
N ILE A 118 -29.98 -44.02 6.30
CA ILE A 118 -28.99 -43.04 6.75
C ILE A 118 -27.68 -43.72 7.16
N GLU A 119 -27.75 -44.85 7.85
CA GLU A 119 -26.57 -45.59 8.29
C GLU A 119 -25.78 -46.16 7.10
N ALA A 120 -26.46 -46.77 6.13
CA ALA A 120 -25.85 -47.28 4.91
C ALA A 120 -25.15 -46.17 4.09
N GLU A 121 -25.78 -45.00 3.97
CA GLU A 121 -25.22 -43.86 3.24
C GLU A 121 -24.05 -43.21 3.99
N ARG A 122 -24.09 -43.16 5.33
CA ARG A 122 -22.96 -42.76 6.16
C ARG A 122 -21.76 -43.69 5.99
N GLN A 123 -21.96 -45.00 6.04
CA GLN A 123 -20.88 -45.97 5.83
C GLN A 123 -20.24 -45.84 4.44
N ARG A 124 -21.06 -45.65 3.39
CA ARG A 124 -20.56 -45.38 2.02
C ARG A 124 -19.76 -44.09 1.95
N SER A 125 -20.28 -43.00 2.51
CA SER A 125 -19.62 -41.68 2.50
C SER A 125 -18.30 -41.68 3.27
N VAL A 126 -18.23 -42.40 4.40
CA VAL A 126 -16.99 -42.59 5.17
C VAL A 126 -15.96 -43.39 4.38
N SER A 127 -16.37 -44.43 3.64
CA SER A 127 -15.46 -45.24 2.81
C SER A 127 -14.84 -44.45 1.65
N ALA A 128 -15.64 -43.66 0.93
CA ALA A 128 -15.15 -42.80 -0.15
C ALA A 128 -14.28 -41.65 0.39
N GLY A 129 -14.66 -41.07 1.54
CA GLY A 129 -13.89 -40.04 2.22
C GLY A 129 -12.54 -40.53 2.75
N ASN A 130 -12.40 -41.79 3.13
CA ASN A 130 -11.12 -42.37 3.58
C ASN A 130 -10.16 -42.62 2.41
N ILE A 131 -10.68 -43.09 1.27
CA ILE A 131 -9.89 -43.28 0.04
C ILE A 131 -9.39 -41.94 -0.50
N ALA A 132 -10.24 -40.91 -0.53
CA ALA A 132 -9.85 -39.56 -0.94
C ALA A 132 -8.75 -38.97 -0.04
N ARG A 133 -8.82 -39.20 1.29
CA ARG A 133 -7.82 -38.77 2.26
C ARG A 133 -6.46 -39.47 2.08
N LEU A 134 -6.47 -40.78 1.85
CA LEU A 134 -5.26 -41.57 1.57
C LEU A 134 -4.64 -41.18 0.22
N ALA A 135 -5.46 -41.03 -0.81
CA ALA A 135 -5.01 -40.56 -2.12
C ALA A 135 -4.36 -39.18 -2.01
N LEU A 136 -4.94 -38.26 -1.23
CA LEU A 136 -4.37 -36.93 -1.04
C LEU A 136 -3.05 -36.92 -0.27
N GLY A 137 -2.94 -37.76 0.77
CA GLY A 137 -1.72 -37.85 1.58
C GLY A 137 -0.49 -38.27 0.77
N VAL A 138 -0.67 -39.09 -0.26
CA VAL A 138 0.41 -39.53 -1.16
C VAL A 138 0.55 -38.60 -2.37
N LEU A 139 -0.55 -38.11 -2.93
CA LEU A 139 -0.53 -37.28 -4.15
C LEU A 139 0.03 -35.88 -3.89
N PHE A 140 -0.22 -35.30 -2.71
CA PHE A 140 0.23 -33.95 -2.37
C PHE A 140 1.77 -33.79 -2.36
N PRO A 141 2.55 -34.61 -1.62
CA PRO A 141 4.01 -34.49 -1.64
C PRO A 141 4.60 -34.82 -3.02
N LEU A 142 3.99 -35.74 -3.77
CA LEU A 142 4.38 -36.04 -5.15
C LEU A 142 4.17 -34.82 -6.07
N LEU A 143 3.03 -34.13 -5.94
CA LEU A 143 2.72 -32.93 -6.70
C LEU A 143 3.70 -31.79 -6.35
N VAL A 144 4.05 -31.61 -5.07
CA VAL A 144 5.06 -30.62 -4.63
C VAL A 144 6.41 -30.93 -5.27
N LEU A 145 6.83 -32.20 -5.26
CA LEU A 145 8.08 -32.64 -5.86
C LEU A 145 8.10 -32.39 -7.38
N ILE A 146 7.04 -32.74 -8.10
CA ILE A 146 6.92 -32.52 -9.55
C ILE A 146 7.04 -31.03 -9.89
N VAL A 147 6.30 -30.18 -9.16
CA VAL A 147 6.36 -28.72 -9.34
C VAL A 147 7.77 -28.19 -9.09
N TYR A 148 8.40 -28.62 -7.99
CA TYR A 148 9.76 -28.22 -7.66
C TYR A 148 10.75 -28.60 -8.77
N LEU A 149 10.68 -29.84 -9.27
CA LEU A 149 11.54 -30.32 -10.36
C LEU A 149 11.31 -29.54 -11.65
N LEU A 150 10.06 -29.19 -11.97
CA LEU A 150 9.72 -28.40 -13.15
C LEU A 150 10.31 -26.98 -13.07
N VAL A 151 10.14 -26.31 -11.93
CA VAL A 151 10.71 -24.96 -11.70
C VAL A 151 12.24 -25.01 -11.69
N GLN A 152 12.84 -26.04 -11.09
CA GLN A 152 14.29 -26.25 -11.11
C GLN A 152 14.80 -26.45 -12.54
N LYS A 153 14.10 -27.23 -13.37
CA LYS A 153 14.45 -27.46 -14.78
C LYS A 153 14.36 -26.17 -15.60
N LEU A 154 13.31 -25.38 -15.41
CA LEU A 154 13.16 -24.07 -16.06
C LEU A 154 14.28 -23.10 -15.64
N TYR A 155 14.56 -23.00 -14.34
CA TYR A 155 15.63 -22.17 -13.80
C TYR A 155 17.01 -22.56 -14.35
N SER A 156 17.32 -23.87 -14.36
CA SER A 156 18.57 -24.38 -14.92
C SER A 156 18.67 -24.12 -16.42
N GLY A 157 17.57 -24.27 -17.17
CA GLY A 157 17.51 -23.93 -18.60
C GLY A 157 17.77 -22.45 -18.88
N LEU A 158 17.14 -21.55 -18.11
CA LEU A 158 17.34 -20.11 -18.19
C LEU A 158 18.79 -19.73 -17.86
N CYS A 159 19.34 -20.23 -16.74
CA CYS A 159 20.72 -19.93 -16.34
C CYS A 159 21.73 -20.46 -17.36
N ASN A 160 21.57 -21.70 -17.83
CA ASN A 160 22.47 -22.28 -18.83
C ASN A 160 22.39 -21.55 -20.17
N SER A 161 21.20 -21.08 -20.57
CA SER A 161 21.03 -20.27 -21.79
C SER A 161 21.71 -18.91 -21.66
N THR A 162 21.60 -18.26 -20.49
CA THR A 162 22.20 -16.94 -20.24
C THR A 162 23.72 -17.01 -20.13
N VAL A 163 24.27 -18.03 -19.46
CA VAL A 163 25.72 -18.26 -19.39
C VAL A 163 26.29 -18.62 -20.76
N LYS A 164 25.58 -19.42 -21.57
CA LYS A 164 26.00 -19.72 -22.97
C LYS A 164 25.96 -18.50 -23.89
N ARG A 165 25.21 -17.45 -23.54
CA ARG A 165 25.10 -16.18 -24.29
C ARG A 165 26.00 -15.07 -23.71
N GLU A 166 26.76 -15.37 -22.66
CA GLU A 166 27.81 -14.50 -22.12
C GLU A 166 28.87 -14.28 -23.22
N GLY A 167 29.12 -13.01 -23.57
CA GLY A 167 30.02 -12.62 -24.67
C GLY A 167 29.37 -12.37 -26.04
N TYR A 168 28.17 -12.91 -26.34
CA TYR A 168 27.49 -12.64 -27.62
C TYR A 168 26.52 -11.45 -27.56
N PHE A 169 25.69 -11.34 -26.51
CA PHE A 169 24.66 -10.30 -26.38
C PHE A 169 25.01 -9.21 -25.35
N PHE A 170 25.75 -9.54 -24.29
CA PHE A 170 26.12 -8.61 -23.22
C PHE A 170 27.54 -8.07 -23.45
N ARG A 171 27.67 -6.99 -24.23
CA ARG A 171 28.98 -6.38 -24.58
C ARG A 171 29.51 -5.31 -23.60
N GLY A 172 28.84 -5.12 -22.46
CA GLY A 172 29.15 -4.04 -21.51
C GLY A 172 28.74 -2.67 -22.07
N ILE A 173 28.29 -1.76 -21.19
CA ILE A 173 27.97 -0.39 -21.60
C ILE A 173 29.27 0.41 -21.50
N LYS A 174 29.86 0.75 -22.64
CA LYS A 174 31.04 1.63 -22.73
C LYS A 174 30.58 3.06 -22.97
N PHE A 175 30.97 3.97 -22.09
CA PHE A 175 30.76 5.40 -22.28
C PHE A 175 32.12 6.09 -22.27
N ARG A 176 32.50 6.74 -23.37
CA ARG A 176 33.78 7.49 -23.50
C ARG A 176 35.05 6.71 -23.10
N GLY A 177 35.16 5.44 -23.49
CA GLY A 177 36.39 4.64 -23.27
C GLY A 177 36.54 4.05 -21.86
N VAL A 178 35.61 4.33 -20.94
CA VAL A 178 35.55 3.68 -19.62
C VAL A 178 34.41 2.66 -19.62
N GLU A 179 34.72 1.42 -19.24
CA GLU A 179 33.74 0.35 -19.08
C GLU A 179 33.04 0.53 -17.72
N ILE A 180 31.95 1.31 -17.72
CA ILE A 180 31.19 1.65 -16.50
C ILE A 180 30.58 0.38 -15.88
N MET A 181 30.27 -0.63 -16.71
CA MET A 181 29.68 -1.88 -16.26
C MET A 181 30.18 -3.06 -17.10
N PRO A 182 31.17 -3.84 -16.61
CA PRO A 182 31.65 -5.01 -17.33
C PRO A 182 30.56 -6.07 -17.46
N ALA A 183 30.57 -6.80 -18.59
CA ALA A 183 29.57 -7.82 -18.95
C ALA A 183 29.31 -8.84 -17.81
N ARG A 184 30.35 -9.18 -17.04
CA ARG A 184 30.25 -10.07 -15.86
C ARG A 184 29.26 -9.57 -14.80
N ILE A 185 29.17 -8.25 -14.58
CA ILE A 185 28.26 -7.66 -13.59
C ILE A 185 26.82 -7.73 -14.12
N GLN A 186 26.61 -7.52 -15.42
CA GLN A 186 25.30 -7.67 -16.06
C GLN A 186 24.77 -9.10 -15.94
N VAL A 187 25.62 -10.10 -16.25
CA VAL A 187 25.26 -11.51 -16.14
C VAL A 187 25.02 -11.90 -14.68
N SER A 188 25.85 -11.45 -13.74
CA SER A 188 25.66 -11.73 -12.31
C SER A 188 24.36 -11.12 -11.76
N ILE A 189 24.02 -9.88 -12.14
CA ILE A 189 22.74 -9.26 -11.77
C ILE A 189 21.58 -10.04 -12.37
N LEU A 190 21.67 -10.45 -13.63
CA LEU A 190 20.61 -11.20 -14.30
C LEU A 190 20.39 -12.58 -13.69
N LEU A 191 21.48 -13.28 -13.31
CA LEU A 191 21.41 -14.55 -12.58
C LEU A 191 20.80 -14.37 -11.18
N LYS A 192 21.12 -13.28 -10.47
CA LYS A 192 20.48 -12.93 -9.19
C LYS A 192 18.98 -12.65 -9.37
N ILE A 193 18.59 -11.96 -10.44
CA ILE A 193 17.19 -11.73 -10.79
C ILE A 193 16.48 -13.07 -11.07
N TYR A 194 17.09 -13.97 -11.84
CA TYR A 194 16.50 -15.30 -12.08
C TYR A 194 16.41 -16.14 -10.80
N LEU A 195 17.38 -16.04 -9.91
CA LEU A 195 17.33 -16.71 -8.61
C LEU A 195 16.20 -16.15 -7.74
N PHE A 196 16.05 -14.83 -7.68
CA PHE A 196 14.93 -14.18 -7.01
C PHE A 196 13.59 -14.62 -7.60
N LEU A 197 13.47 -14.62 -8.94
CA LEU A 197 12.25 -15.02 -9.62
C LEU A 197 11.92 -16.51 -9.39
N LYS A 198 12.92 -17.39 -9.36
CA LYS A 198 12.75 -18.82 -9.02
C LYS A 198 12.12 -18.98 -7.63
N TRP A 199 12.69 -18.32 -6.62
CA TRP A 199 12.17 -18.40 -5.26
C TRP A 199 10.78 -17.78 -5.15
N LEU A 200 10.55 -16.64 -5.80
CA LEU A 200 9.23 -16.00 -5.87
C LEU A 200 8.18 -16.95 -6.48
N THR A 201 8.50 -17.58 -7.62
CA THR A 201 7.62 -18.56 -8.27
C THR A 201 7.35 -19.77 -7.38
N LEU A 202 8.37 -20.32 -6.71
CA LEU A 202 8.19 -21.45 -5.78
C LEU A 202 7.27 -21.08 -4.61
N VAL A 203 7.45 -19.91 -4.01
CA VAL A 203 6.60 -19.44 -2.90
C VAL A 203 5.16 -19.31 -3.36
N VAL A 204 4.91 -18.71 -4.53
CA VAL A 204 3.56 -18.54 -5.08
C VAL A 204 2.89 -19.88 -5.36
N ILE A 205 3.60 -20.82 -6.00
CA ILE A 205 3.01 -22.13 -6.31
C ILE A 205 2.77 -22.93 -5.02
N TYR A 206 3.72 -22.93 -4.08
CA TYR A 206 3.56 -23.64 -2.81
C TYR A 206 2.39 -23.09 -2.00
N TYR A 207 2.22 -21.77 -1.96
CA TYR A 207 1.06 -21.12 -1.37
C TYR A 207 -0.25 -21.56 -2.03
N ALA A 208 -0.31 -21.56 -3.37
CA ALA A 208 -1.48 -22.05 -4.11
C ALA A 208 -1.77 -23.53 -3.83
N MET A 209 -0.74 -24.36 -3.66
CA MET A 209 -0.89 -25.77 -3.31
C MET A 209 -1.47 -25.96 -1.90
N ILE A 210 -1.00 -25.20 -0.90
CA ILE A 210 -1.56 -25.22 0.45
C ILE A 210 -3.05 -24.83 0.44
N LEU A 211 -3.41 -23.80 -0.33
CA LEU A 211 -4.81 -23.40 -0.47
C LEU A 211 -5.66 -24.48 -1.12
N LEU A 212 -5.15 -25.11 -2.19
CA LEU A 212 -5.84 -26.22 -2.86
C LEU A 212 -6.02 -27.40 -1.91
N PHE A 213 -5.03 -27.66 -1.06
CA PHE A 213 -5.11 -28.67 0.00
C PHE A 213 -6.22 -28.33 1.00
N PHE A 214 -6.24 -27.14 1.60
CA PHE A 214 -7.28 -26.75 2.56
C PHE A 214 -8.69 -26.70 1.95
N HIS A 215 -8.81 -26.41 0.66
CA HIS A 215 -10.10 -26.42 -0.05
C HIS A 215 -10.66 -27.83 -0.27
N LEU A 216 -9.80 -28.85 -0.31
CA LEU A 216 -10.21 -30.24 -0.55
C LEU A 216 -10.67 -30.96 0.72
N PHE A 217 -10.39 -30.39 1.91
CA PHE A 217 -10.88 -30.90 3.19
C PHE A 217 -12.01 -29.98 3.72
N PRO A 218 -13.25 -30.49 3.86
CA PRO A 218 -14.40 -29.70 4.31
C PRO A 218 -14.17 -29.05 5.69
N ALA A 219 -13.41 -29.72 6.57
CA ALA A 219 -13.10 -29.21 7.90
C ALA A 219 -12.19 -27.97 7.90
N THR A 220 -11.47 -27.68 6.80
CA THR A 220 -10.51 -26.56 6.70
C THR A 220 -10.91 -25.48 5.69
N GLU A 221 -12.09 -25.60 5.08
CA GLU A 221 -12.55 -24.65 4.04
C GLU A 221 -12.67 -23.21 4.57
N SER A 222 -13.13 -23.04 5.82
CA SER A 222 -13.23 -21.71 6.45
C SER A 222 -11.85 -21.07 6.67
N SER A 223 -10.86 -21.86 7.10
CA SER A 223 -9.48 -21.39 7.28
C SER A 223 -8.81 -21.03 5.95
N ALA A 224 -9.11 -21.76 4.87
CA ALA A 224 -8.62 -21.44 3.52
C ALA A 224 -9.08 -20.04 3.07
N GLN A 225 -10.35 -19.72 3.31
CA GLN A 225 -10.93 -18.43 2.91
C GLN A 225 -10.28 -17.26 3.66
N SER A 226 -10.14 -17.36 5.00
CA SER A 226 -9.49 -16.31 5.79
C SER A 226 -8.02 -16.08 5.40
N LEU A 227 -7.28 -17.14 5.03
CA LEU A 227 -5.89 -17.03 4.57
C LEU A 227 -5.78 -16.33 3.21
N VAL A 228 -6.70 -16.62 2.29
CA VAL A 228 -6.78 -15.93 1.00
C VAL A 228 -7.06 -14.45 1.20
N GLU A 229 -8.05 -14.11 2.02
CA GLU A 229 -8.42 -12.71 2.29
C GLU A 229 -7.26 -11.95 2.94
N THR A 230 -6.61 -12.55 3.93
CA THR A 230 -5.45 -11.95 4.60
C THR A 230 -4.28 -11.74 3.63
N SER A 231 -4.01 -12.72 2.76
CA SER A 231 -2.91 -12.61 1.78
C SER A 231 -3.20 -11.58 0.71
N ILE A 232 -4.45 -11.46 0.25
CA ILE A 232 -4.87 -10.40 -0.67
C ILE A 232 -4.76 -9.03 0.01
N ALA A 233 -5.16 -8.90 1.27
CA ALA A 233 -5.03 -7.67 2.03
C ALA A 233 -3.55 -7.27 2.18
N TRP A 234 -2.68 -8.21 2.53
CA TRP A 234 -1.23 -7.99 2.60
C TRP A 234 -0.65 -7.57 1.24
N LEU A 235 -1.03 -8.24 0.15
CA LEU A 235 -0.56 -7.90 -1.20
C LEU A 235 -1.03 -6.52 -1.65
N LYS A 236 -2.27 -6.13 -1.32
CA LYS A 236 -2.78 -4.77 -1.53
C LYS A 236 -1.95 -3.75 -0.76
N ASN A 237 -1.61 -4.02 0.49
CA ASN A 237 -0.76 -3.14 1.30
C ASN A 237 0.64 -2.98 0.70
N VAL A 238 1.27 -4.07 0.25
CA VAL A 238 2.55 -4.01 -0.46
C VAL A 238 2.42 -3.23 -1.77
N GLY A 239 1.34 -3.45 -2.53
CA GLY A 239 1.06 -2.69 -3.75
C GLY A 239 0.91 -1.18 -3.48
N ASN A 240 0.19 -0.81 -2.43
CA ASN A 240 0.04 0.58 -2.00
C ASN A 240 1.39 1.19 -1.59
N LEU A 241 2.21 0.46 -0.82
CA LEU A 241 3.56 0.90 -0.47
C LEU A 241 4.42 1.16 -1.71
N LEU A 242 4.36 0.28 -2.72
CA LEU A 242 5.08 0.48 -3.98
C LEU A 242 4.59 1.73 -4.74
N ILE A 243 3.28 1.96 -4.75
CA ILE A 243 2.70 3.17 -5.34
C ILE A 243 3.16 4.42 -4.57
N ASP A 244 3.20 4.38 -3.25
CA ASP A 244 3.63 5.51 -2.44
C ASP A 244 5.12 5.80 -2.59
N VAL A 245 5.96 4.76 -2.66
CA VAL A 245 7.37 4.90 -3.03
C VAL A 245 7.52 5.51 -4.42
N ALA A 246 6.72 5.07 -5.40
CA ALA A 246 6.75 5.63 -6.75
C ALA A 246 6.35 7.11 -6.76
N LYS A 247 5.30 7.51 -6.02
CA LYS A 247 4.90 8.92 -5.85
C LYS A 247 6.04 9.73 -5.22
N PHE A 248 6.69 9.21 -4.18
CA PHE A 248 7.80 9.87 -3.51
C PHE A 248 9.00 10.07 -4.44
N VAL A 249 9.35 9.06 -5.23
CA VAL A 249 10.42 9.16 -6.25
C VAL A 249 10.06 10.18 -7.33
N LEU A 250 8.82 10.19 -7.81
CA LEU A 250 8.34 11.17 -8.78
C LEU A 250 8.44 12.60 -8.22
N LEU A 251 8.01 12.80 -6.97
CA LEU A 251 8.09 14.09 -6.29
C LEU A 251 9.54 14.54 -6.10
N GLY A 252 10.43 13.64 -5.67
CA GLY A 252 11.87 13.91 -5.57
C GLY A 252 12.48 14.28 -6.92
N PHE A 253 12.05 13.64 -8.01
CA PHE A 253 12.48 13.98 -9.36
C PHE A 253 12.02 15.38 -9.80
N VAL A 254 10.77 15.75 -9.49
CA VAL A 254 10.26 17.12 -9.73
C VAL A 254 11.07 18.14 -8.94
N PHE A 255 11.30 17.92 -7.65
CA PHE A 255 12.13 18.82 -6.84
C PHE A 255 13.56 18.93 -7.37
N TYR A 256 14.16 17.83 -7.83
CA TYR A 256 15.47 17.85 -8.45
C TYR A 256 15.50 18.74 -9.70
N ILE A 257 14.50 18.66 -10.58
CA ILE A 257 14.41 19.52 -11.77
C ILE A 257 14.30 20.99 -11.36
N VAL A 258 13.43 21.30 -10.39
CA VAL A 258 13.24 22.68 -9.91
C VAL A 258 14.53 23.20 -9.27
N ALA A 259 15.16 22.42 -8.40
CA ALA A 259 16.45 22.76 -7.78
C ALA A 259 17.52 23.02 -8.84
N ARG A 260 17.58 22.19 -9.89
CA ARG A 260 18.52 22.35 -11.00
C ARG A 260 18.26 23.64 -11.77
N ALA A 261 17.00 24.02 -11.97
CA ALA A 261 16.64 25.28 -12.60
C ALA A 261 17.11 26.48 -11.76
N PHE A 262 16.85 26.49 -10.45
CA PHE A 262 17.34 27.54 -9.53
C PHE A 262 18.87 27.63 -9.51
N TRP A 263 19.55 26.47 -9.53
CA TRP A 263 21.01 26.42 -9.62
C TRP A 263 21.52 27.04 -10.92
N GLY A 264 20.86 26.75 -12.04
CA GLY A 264 21.20 27.34 -13.35
C GLY A 264 20.98 28.85 -13.40
N ILE A 265 19.87 29.34 -12.84
CA ILE A 265 19.60 30.78 -12.71
C ILE A 265 20.68 31.45 -11.85
N SER A 266 21.03 30.85 -10.71
CA SER A 266 22.10 31.34 -9.85
C SER A 266 23.43 31.45 -10.61
N ASP A 267 23.81 30.40 -11.35
CA ASP A 267 25.02 30.42 -12.18
C ASP A 267 24.97 31.49 -13.28
N MET A 268 23.82 31.70 -13.92
CA MET A 268 23.62 32.75 -14.91
C MET A 268 23.85 34.15 -14.30
N VAL A 269 23.28 34.41 -13.12
CA VAL A 269 23.46 35.69 -12.41
C VAL A 269 24.92 35.89 -12.04
N PHE A 270 25.59 34.91 -11.45
CA PHE A 270 27.00 35.07 -11.07
C PHE A 270 27.93 35.22 -12.27
N ARG A 271 27.66 34.53 -13.39
CA ARG A 271 28.43 34.70 -14.64
C ARG A 271 28.32 36.11 -15.21
N HIS A 272 27.19 36.79 -15.04
CA HIS A 272 27.02 38.17 -15.48
C HIS A 272 27.97 39.13 -14.73
N TYR A 273 28.21 38.90 -13.44
CA TYR A 273 29.12 39.70 -12.62
C TYR A 273 30.60 39.32 -12.77
N GLU A 274 30.91 38.16 -13.34
CA GLU A 274 32.28 37.75 -13.72
C GLU A 274 32.70 38.29 -15.10
N SER A 275 31.75 38.71 -15.94
CA SER A 275 32.04 39.23 -17.28
C SER A 275 32.81 40.56 -17.22
N PRO A 276 33.89 40.75 -18.02
CA PRO A 276 34.71 41.97 -18.03
C PRO A 276 33.96 43.28 -18.40
N THR A 277 32.73 43.17 -18.89
CA THR A 277 31.94 44.26 -19.48
C THR A 277 30.99 44.97 -18.52
N THR A 278 30.95 44.57 -17.25
CA THR A 278 29.99 45.11 -16.27
C THR A 278 30.62 46.28 -15.50
N MET A 279 29.96 47.46 -15.54
CA MET A 279 30.42 48.74 -14.95
C MET A 279 30.62 48.71 -13.42
N THR A 280 30.16 47.65 -12.74
CA THR A 280 30.34 47.42 -11.30
C THR A 280 31.15 46.16 -11.07
N LYS A 281 32.47 46.33 -10.91
CA LYS A 281 33.40 45.22 -10.67
C LYS A 281 33.29 44.78 -9.21
N ILE A 282 32.52 43.72 -8.95
CA ILE A 282 32.57 43.05 -7.64
C ILE A 282 33.91 42.28 -7.60
N PRO A 283 34.70 42.38 -6.52
CA PRO A 283 35.94 41.63 -6.39
C PRO A 283 35.69 40.12 -6.54
N GLU A 284 36.49 39.44 -7.36
CA GLU A 284 36.35 37.99 -7.61
C GLU A 284 36.48 37.18 -6.31
N GLU A 285 37.29 37.68 -5.38
CA GLU A 285 37.46 37.16 -4.01
C GLU A 285 36.16 37.15 -3.19
N ALA A 286 35.24 38.08 -3.45
CA ALA A 286 33.94 38.15 -2.78
C ALA A 286 32.84 37.37 -3.51
N LEU A 287 32.97 37.20 -4.84
CA LEU A 287 32.01 36.46 -5.68
C LEU A 287 32.04 34.95 -5.41
N ALA A 288 33.22 34.36 -5.27
CA ALA A 288 33.35 32.91 -5.07
C ALA A 288 32.74 32.38 -3.76
N PRO A 289 32.89 33.05 -2.59
CA PRO A 289 32.19 32.70 -1.36
C PRO A 289 30.67 32.86 -1.50
N LEU A 290 30.22 33.98 -2.09
CA LEU A 290 28.80 34.28 -2.25
C LEU A 290 28.10 33.22 -3.11
N ARG A 291 28.70 32.82 -4.23
CA ARG A 291 28.20 31.73 -5.08
C ARG A 291 28.07 30.42 -4.33
N ARG A 292 29.06 30.07 -3.49
CA ARG A 292 29.02 28.84 -2.68
C ARG A 292 27.90 28.89 -1.64
N VAL A 293 27.75 30.02 -0.95
CA VAL A 293 26.68 30.21 0.04
C VAL A 293 25.30 30.15 -0.63
N THR A 294 25.08 30.83 -1.74
CA THR A 294 23.79 30.79 -2.46
C THR A 294 23.43 29.36 -2.90
N LYS A 295 24.39 28.61 -3.46
CA LYS A 295 24.18 27.21 -3.84
C LYS A 295 23.88 26.32 -2.63
N GLY A 296 24.58 26.56 -1.51
CA GLY A 296 24.34 25.88 -0.24
C GLY A 296 22.92 26.13 0.29
N ILE A 297 22.45 27.38 0.26
CA ILE A 297 21.10 27.76 0.67
C ILE A 297 20.05 27.08 -0.22
N ILE A 298 20.24 27.13 -1.55
CA ILE A 298 19.33 26.45 -2.49
C ILE A 298 19.26 24.96 -2.15
N ALA A 299 20.41 24.28 -2.04
CA ALA A 299 20.45 22.85 -1.70
C ALA A 299 19.78 22.56 -0.35
N PHE A 300 20.06 23.37 0.68
CA PHE A 300 19.48 23.23 2.01
C PHE A 300 17.95 23.36 1.99
N VAL A 301 17.41 24.36 1.30
CA VAL A 301 15.95 24.55 1.17
C VAL A 301 15.30 23.35 0.47
N PHE A 302 15.88 22.87 -0.65
CA PHE A 302 15.31 21.71 -1.35
C PHE A 302 15.42 20.41 -0.54
N ILE A 303 16.48 20.23 0.25
CA ILE A 303 16.60 19.10 1.18
C ILE A 303 15.48 19.17 2.22
N ILE A 304 15.24 20.33 2.84
CA ILE A 304 14.16 20.51 3.81
C ILE A 304 12.80 20.21 3.18
N LEU A 305 12.53 20.72 1.97
CA LEU A 305 11.28 20.44 1.25
C LEU A 305 11.11 18.95 0.95
N MET A 306 12.20 18.25 0.64
CA MET A 306 12.18 16.81 0.41
C MET A 306 11.91 16.02 1.70
N VAL A 307 12.48 16.45 2.82
CA VAL A 307 12.16 15.89 4.15
C VAL A 307 10.71 16.17 4.54
N ALA A 308 10.19 17.37 4.24
CA ALA A 308 8.79 17.72 4.46
C ALA A 308 7.83 16.85 3.64
N ALA A 309 8.26 16.39 2.46
CA ALA A 309 7.46 15.52 1.60
C ALA A 309 7.34 14.06 2.09
N ILE A 310 8.03 13.69 3.18
CA ILE A 310 7.90 12.38 3.80
C ILE A 310 6.64 12.40 4.70
N PRO A 311 5.56 11.69 4.32
CA PRO A 311 4.31 11.72 5.08
C PRO A 311 4.51 11.18 6.50
N GLY A 312 3.87 11.85 7.48
CA GLY A 312 3.97 11.52 8.90
C GLY A 312 4.92 12.44 9.64
N SER A 313 6.08 11.95 10.07
CA SER A 313 7.00 12.71 10.93
C SER A 313 7.84 13.76 10.19
N GLY A 314 8.00 13.63 8.87
CA GLY A 314 8.86 14.51 8.06
C GLY A 314 8.37 15.96 8.02
N GLU A 315 7.06 16.15 7.89
CA GLU A 315 6.42 17.47 7.84
C GLU A 315 6.70 18.31 9.10
N TYR A 316 6.44 17.74 10.29
CA TYR A 316 6.66 18.44 11.56
C TYR A 316 8.14 18.72 11.82
N PHE A 317 9.02 17.77 11.48
CA PHE A 317 10.46 17.96 11.62
C PHE A 317 10.98 19.07 10.71
N ALA A 318 10.57 19.06 9.43
CA ALA A 318 10.95 20.10 8.48
C ALA A 318 10.42 21.48 8.89
N LEU A 319 9.17 21.55 9.38
CA LEU A 319 8.59 22.79 9.89
C LEU A 319 9.37 23.32 11.09
N GLY A 320 9.68 22.46 12.07
CA GLY A 320 10.46 22.84 13.25
C GLY A 320 11.85 23.35 12.88
N LEU A 321 12.53 22.66 11.95
CA LEU A 321 13.84 23.09 11.46
C LEU A 321 13.77 24.43 10.70
N LEU A 322 12.76 24.62 9.85
CA LEU A 322 12.57 25.85 9.08
C LEU A 322 12.31 27.04 10.01
N VAL A 323 11.45 26.87 11.01
CA VAL A 323 11.18 27.90 12.02
C VAL A 323 12.45 28.24 12.81
N ALA A 324 13.21 27.25 13.26
CA ALA A 324 14.46 27.49 13.99
C ALA A 324 15.49 28.26 13.16
N VAL A 325 15.70 27.86 11.90
CA VAL A 325 16.61 28.55 10.98
C VAL A 325 16.12 29.98 10.71
N PHE A 326 14.82 30.16 10.48
CA PHE A 326 14.26 31.46 10.20
C PHE A 326 14.43 32.44 11.36
N ILE A 327 14.25 31.98 12.60
CA ILE A 327 14.49 32.80 13.80
C ILE A 327 15.95 33.23 13.87
N VAL A 328 16.90 32.29 13.73
CA VAL A 328 18.34 32.58 13.80
C VAL A 328 18.75 33.58 12.72
N VAL A 329 18.31 33.36 11.48
CA VAL A 329 18.60 34.25 10.35
C VAL A 329 17.97 35.62 10.55
N SER A 330 16.73 35.69 11.04
CA SER A 330 16.04 36.97 11.27
C SER A 330 16.77 37.83 12.31
N VAL A 331 17.18 37.22 13.42
CA VAL A 331 17.94 37.92 14.48
C VAL A 331 19.29 38.39 13.93
N ALA A 332 20.00 37.55 13.16
CA ALA A 332 21.29 37.91 12.58
C ALA A 332 21.19 39.02 11.51
N ALA A 333 20.10 39.07 10.73
CA ALA A 333 19.90 40.04 9.67
C ALA A 333 19.39 41.40 10.17
N LEU A 334 18.83 41.47 11.38
CA LEU A 334 18.16 42.65 11.92
C LEU A 334 19.02 43.94 11.87
N PRO A 335 20.32 43.94 12.25
CA PRO A 335 21.14 45.15 12.19
C PRO A 335 21.36 45.67 10.77
N PHE A 336 21.48 44.76 9.79
CA PHE A 336 21.70 45.10 8.38
C PHE A 336 20.42 45.69 7.76
N ILE A 337 19.27 45.10 8.06
CA ILE A 337 17.96 45.59 7.60
C ILE A 337 17.68 46.98 8.18
N SER A 338 17.88 47.16 9.49
CA SER A 338 17.72 48.46 10.16
C SER A 338 18.62 49.52 9.52
N SER A 339 19.88 49.18 9.27
CA SER A 339 20.83 50.08 8.61
C SER A 339 20.44 50.40 7.16
N GLY A 340 19.94 49.42 6.42
CA GLY A 340 19.43 49.63 5.06
C GLY A 340 18.26 50.62 5.01
N ILE A 341 17.30 50.48 5.94
CA ILE A 341 16.16 51.40 6.07
C ILE A 341 16.65 52.80 6.44
N ALA A 342 17.59 52.90 7.38
CA ALA A 342 18.19 54.18 7.77
C ALA A 342 18.91 54.86 6.60
N GLY A 343 19.73 54.14 5.84
CA GLY A 343 20.41 54.66 4.67
C GLY A 343 19.46 55.14 3.58
N LEU A 344 18.43 54.36 3.28
CA LEU A 344 17.40 54.75 2.32
C LEU A 344 16.65 56.01 2.77
N SER A 345 16.34 56.12 4.06
CA SER A 345 15.73 57.33 4.65
C SER A 345 16.64 58.56 4.50
N ILE A 346 17.95 58.42 4.74
CA ILE A 346 18.94 59.49 4.55
C ILE A 346 18.96 59.93 3.08
N ILE A 347 19.01 58.99 2.14
CA ILE A 347 19.06 59.26 0.70
C ILE A 347 17.78 59.97 0.23
N ILE A 348 16.60 59.47 0.62
CA ILE A 348 15.30 60.02 0.22
C ILE A 348 15.12 61.44 0.78
N ARG A 349 15.42 61.63 2.07
CA ARG A 349 15.19 62.92 2.75
C ARG A 349 16.30 63.93 2.48
N ARG A 350 17.44 63.50 1.92
CA ARG A 350 18.65 64.31 1.65
C ARG A 350 19.07 65.19 2.84
N LYS A 351 18.84 64.73 4.07
CA LYS A 351 19.16 65.47 5.30
C LYS A 351 20.67 65.59 5.54
N ILE A 352 21.45 64.64 5.02
CA ILE A 352 22.91 64.60 5.10
C ILE A 352 23.45 64.52 3.68
N LYS A 353 24.40 65.37 3.34
CA LYS A 353 25.06 65.40 2.04
C LYS A 353 26.53 65.03 2.18
N VAL A 354 27.10 64.51 1.11
CA VAL A 354 28.55 64.31 1.01
C VAL A 354 29.23 65.67 1.13
N GLY A 355 30.19 65.78 2.04
CA GLY A 355 30.90 67.01 2.37
C GLY A 355 30.41 67.72 3.64
N ASP A 356 29.24 67.36 4.18
CA ASP A 356 28.76 67.90 5.45
C ASP A 356 29.67 67.45 6.60
N THR A 357 29.88 68.32 7.60
CA THR A 357 30.56 67.96 8.85
C THR A 357 29.49 67.69 9.89
N ILE A 358 29.45 66.46 10.38
CA ILE A 358 28.47 66.00 11.35
C ILE A 358 29.16 65.47 12.61
N SER A 359 28.54 65.71 13.76
CA SER A 359 28.94 65.10 15.02
C SER A 359 27.85 64.13 15.47
N THR A 360 28.23 62.88 15.74
CA THR A 360 27.32 61.80 16.11
C THR A 360 28.02 60.82 17.06
N GLY A 361 27.37 60.47 18.18
CA GLY A 361 27.94 59.53 19.16
C GLY A 361 29.30 59.95 19.74
N GLY A 362 29.57 61.26 19.85
CA GLY A 362 30.84 61.80 20.36
C GLY A 362 32.00 61.78 19.35
N THR A 363 31.77 61.37 18.10
CA THR A 363 32.78 61.41 17.02
C THR A 363 32.42 62.49 16.00
N ARG A 364 33.36 63.40 15.76
CA ARG A 364 33.25 64.48 14.76
C ARG A 364 33.92 64.05 13.46
N GLY A 365 33.24 64.21 12.33
CA GLY A 365 33.83 63.90 11.03
C GLY A 365 33.08 64.46 9.82
N LYS A 366 33.79 64.56 8.70
CA LYS A 366 33.25 64.99 7.41
C LYS A 366 32.74 63.79 6.62
N VAL A 367 31.53 63.88 6.05
CA VAL A 367 30.93 62.78 5.28
C VAL A 367 31.63 62.61 3.93
N LEU A 368 32.31 61.48 3.72
CA LEU A 368 32.98 61.13 2.45
C LEU A 368 32.05 60.40 1.48
N SER A 369 31.27 59.44 1.98
CA SER A 369 30.33 58.68 1.16
C SER A 369 29.14 58.19 1.99
N LEU A 370 27.97 58.13 1.34
CA LEU A 370 26.73 57.60 1.90
C LEU A 370 26.35 56.34 1.12
N GLY A 371 26.49 55.18 1.76
CA GLY A 371 26.01 53.91 1.22
C GLY A 371 24.63 53.54 1.77
N VAL A 372 24.08 52.42 1.32
CA VAL A 372 22.77 51.92 1.81
C VAL A 372 22.86 51.39 3.23
N ILE A 373 23.93 50.66 3.57
CA ILE A 373 24.11 50.05 4.91
C ILE A 373 25.13 50.84 5.73
N TRP A 374 26.22 51.30 5.09
CA TRP A 374 27.34 51.96 5.74
C TRP A 374 27.57 53.35 5.16
N SER A 375 28.05 54.27 5.99
CA SER A 375 28.56 55.57 5.59
C SER A 375 30.01 55.72 6.03
N THR A 376 30.79 56.48 5.25
CA THR A 376 32.21 56.73 5.54
C THR A 376 32.39 58.17 6.00
N LEU A 377 32.96 58.35 7.19
CA LEU A 377 33.29 59.65 7.77
C LEU A 377 34.81 59.82 7.83
N GLU A 378 35.31 61.01 7.54
CA GLU A 378 36.70 61.41 7.77
C GLU A 378 36.81 62.11 9.13
N ILE A 379 37.56 61.52 10.05
CA ILE A 379 37.79 62.05 11.41
C ILE A 379 39.08 62.88 11.44
N GLU A 380 39.26 63.69 12.49
CA GLU A 380 40.55 64.31 12.83
C GLU A 380 41.72 63.33 12.69
N ASN A 381 42.78 63.79 12.01
CA ASN A 381 43.96 63.03 11.55
C ASN A 381 43.80 62.24 10.23
N GLY A 382 42.79 62.54 9.40
CA GLY A 382 42.65 61.97 8.05
C GLY A 382 42.31 60.48 8.03
N ARG A 383 41.81 59.94 9.15
CA ARG A 383 41.38 58.54 9.26
C ARG A 383 39.94 58.40 8.80
N GLN A 384 39.63 57.29 8.11
CA GLN A 384 38.28 56.97 7.68
C GLN A 384 37.61 56.04 8.70
N LEU A 385 36.42 56.43 9.15
CA LEU A 385 35.54 55.61 9.99
C LEU A 385 34.35 55.13 9.17
N LEU A 386 34.13 53.81 9.18
CA LEU A 386 32.95 53.20 8.61
C LEU A 386 31.90 53.00 9.72
N ILE A 387 30.74 53.61 9.56
CA ILE A 387 29.64 53.53 10.54
C ILE A 387 28.38 52.98 9.89
N MET A 388 27.61 52.17 10.62
CA MET A 388 26.31 51.72 10.13
C MET A 388 25.30 52.86 10.16
N ASN A 389 24.47 52.96 9.12
CA ASN A 389 23.51 54.05 9.01
C ASN A 389 22.46 54.05 10.12
N LYS A 390 22.17 52.89 10.74
CA LYS A 390 21.28 52.84 11.91
C LYS A 390 21.86 53.65 13.07
N ASP A 391 23.17 53.56 13.30
CA ASP A 391 23.85 54.24 14.40
C ASP A 391 23.95 55.75 14.16
N LEU A 392 23.95 56.18 12.88
CA LEU A 392 23.91 57.60 12.51
C LEU A 392 22.58 58.28 12.82
N LEU A 393 21.45 57.58 12.66
CA LEU A 393 20.12 58.14 12.90
C LEU A 393 19.63 57.94 14.35
N GLU A 394 20.17 56.95 15.05
CA GLU A 394 19.82 56.66 16.45
C GLU A 394 20.43 57.69 17.41
N ASN A 395 21.57 58.28 17.04
CA ASN A 395 22.25 59.32 17.80
C ASN A 395 21.84 60.74 17.35
N GLU A 396 21.96 61.72 18.25
CA GLU A 396 21.73 63.13 17.93
C GLU A 396 22.73 63.62 16.87
N LEU A 397 22.21 64.27 15.82
CA LEU A 397 22.99 64.78 14.69
C LEU A 397 23.12 66.30 14.80
N ILE A 398 24.34 66.78 15.03
CA ILE A 398 24.64 68.21 15.06
C ILE A 398 25.31 68.59 13.73
N PHE A 399 24.68 69.52 13.00
CA PHE A 399 25.23 70.12 11.78
C PHE A 399 25.97 71.40 12.12
N GLU A 400 27.25 71.48 11.79
CA GLU A 400 27.99 72.74 11.84
C GLU A 400 28.07 73.32 10.42
N SER A 401 27.26 74.35 10.14
CA SER A 401 27.37 75.09 8.87
C SER A 401 28.72 75.80 8.83
N GLY A 402 29.50 75.55 7.78
CA GLY A 402 30.65 76.38 7.45
C GLY A 402 30.19 77.84 7.30
N GLY A 403 30.89 78.74 7.99
CA GLY A 403 30.60 80.17 7.98
C GLY A 403 30.60 80.76 6.58
N GLU A 404 29.70 81.72 6.38
CA GLU A 404 29.79 82.70 5.30
C GLU A 404 31.21 83.27 5.23
N LYS A 405 31.93 82.95 4.16
CA LYS A 405 33.01 83.81 3.69
C LYS A 405 32.36 85.11 3.25
N GLY A 406 32.73 86.19 3.91
CA GLY A 406 32.35 87.54 3.53
C GLY A 406 32.60 87.82 2.06
N ILE A 407 31.63 88.47 1.42
CA ILE A 407 31.88 89.32 0.27
C ILE A 407 31.89 90.73 0.83
N SER A 408 33.10 91.24 1.01
CA SER A 408 33.39 92.67 1.02
C SER A 408 33.19 93.22 -0.40
N GLU A 409 32.56 94.39 -0.44
CA GLU A 409 32.23 95.28 -1.59
C GLU A 409 31.01 94.92 -2.45
#